data_AF-A0A506Q3W0-F1
#
_entry.id   AF-A0A506Q3W0-F1
#
_cell.length_a   1.000
_cell.length_b   1.000
_cell.length_c   1.000
_cell.angle_alpha   90.00
_cell.angle_beta   90.00
_cell.angle_gamma   90.00
#
_symmetry.space_group_name_H-M   'P 1'
#
loop_
_entity.id
_entity.type
_entity.pdbx_description
1 polymer ?
#
loop_
_entity_poly.entity_id
_entity_poly.type
_entity_poly.pdbx_seq_one_letter_code
_entity_poly.pdbx_strand_id
1 'polypeptide(L)'
;MNELYPGSAKALACDYILSVKKIALAHQQGADVSAGKKEIDLLLKKLRKTINISSPLSLYIWTKMEAELRKLIVITCDPGYLSIIRHARYRSRIYRDYALRKVQGAL
;
A
#
# COMPACT_ATOMS: atom_id res chain seq x y z
N MET A 1 -3.86 14.91 18.42
CA MET A 1 -3.01 14.16 17.48
C MET A 1 -2.97 12.72 17.95
N ASN A 2 -3.58 11.78 17.22
CA ASN A 2 -3.46 10.36 17.58
C ASN A 2 -2.06 9.89 17.18
N GLU A 3 -1.17 9.74 18.16
CA GLU A 3 0.11 9.09 17.95
C GLU A 3 -0.14 7.63 17.55
N LEU A 4 0.24 7.30 16.32
CA LEU A 4 0.27 5.92 15.87
C LEU A 4 1.40 5.21 16.60
N TYR A 5 1.07 4.30 17.51
CA TYR A 5 2.04 3.41 18.13
C TYR A 5 2.63 2.41 17.10
N PRO A 6 3.86 1.91 17.29
CA PRO A 6 4.47 0.94 16.38
C PRO A 6 3.61 -0.32 16.13
N GLY A 7 2.82 -0.74 17.11
CA GLY A 7 1.85 -1.82 16.99
C GLY A 7 0.71 -1.52 16.01
N SER A 8 0.18 -0.30 16.03
CA SER A 8 -0.88 0.11 15.10
C SER A 8 -0.34 0.37 13.68
N ALA A 9 0.91 0.81 13.55
CA ALA A 9 1.58 0.92 12.26
C ALA A 9 1.71 -0.43 11.53
N LYS A 10 2.06 -1.49 12.27
CA LYS A 10 2.13 -2.85 11.72
C LYS A 10 0.74 -3.36 11.33
N ALA A 11 -0.26 -3.16 12.18
CA ALA A 11 -1.64 -3.54 11.90
C ALA A 11 -2.17 -2.88 10.62
N LEU A 12 -1.98 -1.56 10.47
CA LEU A 12 -2.38 -0.83 9.26
C LEU A 12 -1.74 -1.36 7.99
N ALA A 13 -0.44 -1.68 8.03
CA ALA A 13 0.24 -2.27 6.89
C ALA A 13 -0.36 -3.65 6.56
N CYS A 14 -0.57 -4.51 7.55
CA CYS A 14 -1.18 -5.83 7.37
C CYS A 14 -2.59 -5.74 6.77
N ASP A 15 -3.44 -4.87 7.31
CA ASP A 15 -4.83 -4.69 6.85
C ASP A 15 -4.86 -4.26 5.39
N TYR A 16 -4.00 -3.30 5.02
CA TYR A 16 -3.87 -2.89 3.64
C TYR A 16 -3.42 -4.03 2.72
N ILE A 17 -2.38 -4.78 3.11
CA ILE A 17 -1.91 -5.92 2.31
C ILE A 17 -3.02 -6.96 2.14
N LEU A 18 -3.80 -7.25 3.17
CA LEU A 18 -4.94 -8.17 3.09
C LEU A 18 -6.02 -7.65 2.13
N SER A 19 -6.36 -6.37 2.18
CA SER A 19 -7.30 -5.77 1.23
C SER A 19 -6.80 -5.86 -0.22
N VAL A 20 -5.52 -5.58 -0.46
CA VAL A 20 -4.92 -5.71 -1.79
C VAL A 20 -5.01 -7.15 -2.29
N LYS A 21 -4.72 -8.14 -1.44
CA LYS A 21 -4.83 -9.57 -1.78
C LYS A 21 -6.26 -9.97 -2.15
N LYS A 22 -7.26 -9.47 -1.41
CA LYS A 22 -8.69 -9.72 -1.70
C LYS A 22 -9.09 -9.17 -3.06
N ILE A 23 -8.69 -7.93 -3.37
CA ILE A 23 -8.96 -7.30 -4.67
C ILE A 23 -8.25 -8.05 -5.80
N ALA A 24 -7.00 -8.46 -5.59
CA ALA A 24 -6.23 -9.22 -6.56
C ALA A 24 -6.87 -10.59 -6.85
N LEU A 25 -7.36 -11.28 -5.81
CA LEU A 25 -8.08 -12.54 -5.95
C LEU A 25 -9.41 -12.37 -6.70
N ALA A 26 -10.16 -11.31 -6.41
CA ALA A 26 -11.41 -11.02 -7.14
C ALA A 26 -11.13 -10.77 -8.63
N HIS A 27 -10.07 -10.02 -8.96
CA HIS A 27 -9.69 -9.81 -10.36
C HIS A 27 -9.21 -11.10 -11.05
N GLN A 28 -8.44 -11.95 -10.34
CA GLN A 28 -8.08 -13.27 -10.82
C GLN A 28 -9.32 -14.14 -11.14
N GLN A 29 -10.43 -13.95 -10.41
CA GLN A 29 -11.71 -14.63 -10.63
C GLN A 29 -12.59 -13.96 -11.72
N GLY A 30 -12.07 -12.96 -12.45
CA GLY A 30 -12.77 -12.31 -13.56
C GLY A 30 -13.41 -10.96 -13.23
N ALA A 31 -13.23 -10.42 -12.02
CA ALA A 31 -13.65 -9.04 -11.73
C ALA A 31 -12.88 -8.03 -12.59
N ASP A 32 -13.45 -6.84 -12.83
CA ASP A 32 -12.80 -5.83 -13.67
C ASP A 32 -11.51 -5.25 -13.04
N VAL A 33 -10.43 -5.19 -13.84
CA VAL A 33 -9.13 -4.66 -13.41
C VAL A 33 -9.20 -3.18 -13.04
N SER A 34 -10.01 -2.40 -13.78
CA SER A 34 -10.08 -0.95 -13.58
C SER A 34 -10.80 -0.61 -12.28
N ALA A 35 -11.86 -1.35 -11.95
CA ALA A 35 -12.53 -1.31 -10.66
C ALA A 35 -11.57 -1.67 -9.52
N GLY A 36 -10.82 -2.77 -9.65
CA GLY A 36 -9.82 -3.17 -8.65
C GLY A 36 -8.76 -2.09 -8.42
N LYS A 37 -8.21 -1.48 -9.49
CA LYS A 37 -7.23 -0.38 -9.37
C LYS A 37 -7.82 0.86 -8.68
N LYS A 38 -9.07 1.23 -8.99
CA LYS A 38 -9.78 2.34 -8.32
C LYS A 38 -9.96 2.06 -6.83
N GLU A 39 -10.30 0.83 -6.45
CA GLU A 39 -10.45 0.45 -5.05
C GLU A 39 -9.12 0.56 -4.27
N ILE A 40 -8.01 0.15 -4.89
CA ILE A 40 -6.66 0.33 -4.33
C ILE A 40 -6.35 1.81 -4.10
N ASP A 41 -6.70 2.68 -5.05
CA ASP A 41 -6.51 4.12 -4.90
C ASP A 41 -7.36 4.72 -3.77
N LEU A 42 -8.59 4.24 -3.61
CA LEU A 42 -9.46 4.64 -2.49
C LEU A 42 -8.91 4.19 -1.15
N LEU A 43 -8.43 2.95 -1.04
CA LEU A 43 -7.78 2.42 0.17
C LEU A 43 -6.57 3.27 0.57
N LEU A 44 -5.71 3.58 -0.39
CA LEU A 44 -4.53 4.42 -0.15
C LEU A 44 -4.91 5.85 0.25
N LYS A 45 -5.95 6.42 -0.36
CA LYS A 45 -6.46 7.75 0.00
C LYS A 45 -6.97 7.78 1.44
N LYS A 46 -7.67 6.73 1.90
CA LYS A 46 -8.11 6.58 3.29
C LYS A 46 -6.90 6.44 4.22
N LEU A 47 -5.98 5.54 3.89
CA LEU A 47 -4.80 5.27 4.69
C LEU A 47 -3.90 6.50 4.87
N ARG A 48 -3.74 7.30 3.80
CA ARG A 48 -3.01 8.58 3.85
C ARG A 48 -3.61 9.57 4.86
N LYS A 49 -4.93 9.58 5.05
CA LYS A 49 -5.57 10.45 6.05
C LYS A 49 -5.29 9.98 7.48
N THR A 50 -5.07 8.68 7.67
CA THR A 50 -4.76 8.08 8.96
C THR A 50 -3.28 8.24 9.32
N ILE A 51 -2.38 8.11 8.35
CA ILE A 51 -0.94 8.21 8.55
C ILE A 51 -0.51 9.67 8.49
N ASN A 52 0.08 10.20 9.58
CA ASN A 52 0.71 11.52 9.55
C ASN A 52 1.95 11.50 8.63
N ILE A 53 1.84 12.14 7.47
CA ILE A 53 2.77 12.01 6.34
C ILE A 53 4.17 12.60 6.65
N SER A 54 4.28 13.49 7.63
CA SER A 54 5.54 14.13 8.03
C SER A 54 6.29 13.36 9.12
N SER A 55 5.80 12.20 9.55
CA SER A 55 6.45 11.40 10.58
C SER A 55 7.41 10.37 9.97
N PRO A 56 8.58 10.11 10.57
CA PRO A 56 9.41 8.94 10.24
C PRO A 56 8.64 7.61 10.27
N LEU A 57 7.59 7.53 11.11
CA LEU A 57 6.70 6.38 11.15
C LEU A 57 5.92 6.20 9.84
N SER A 58 5.54 7.29 9.16
CA SER A 58 4.92 7.20 7.83
C SER A 58 5.85 6.54 6.83
N LEU A 59 7.11 6.97 6.79
CA LEU A 59 8.11 6.39 5.90
C LEU A 59 8.27 4.89 6.18
N TYR A 60 8.33 4.50 7.45
CA TYR A 60 8.40 3.11 7.86
C TYR A 60 7.20 2.29 7.35
N ILE A 61 5.98 2.77 7.55
CA ILE A 61 4.75 2.08 7.11
C ILE A 61 4.75 1.88 5.59
N TRP A 62 4.98 2.94 4.81
CA TRP A 62 4.98 2.84 3.35
C TRP A 62 6.09 1.91 2.82
N THR A 63 7.26 1.95 3.45
CA THR A 63 8.38 1.05 3.11
C THR A 63 8.02 -0.41 3.36
N LYS A 64 7.39 -0.71 4.51
CA LYS A 64 6.93 -2.07 4.82
C LYS A 64 5.88 -2.56 3.84
N MET A 65 4.88 -1.74 3.52
CA MET A 65 3.85 -2.10 2.56
C MET A 65 4.43 -2.39 1.18
N GLU A 66 5.32 -1.53 0.66
CA GLU A 66 5.95 -1.78 -0.64
C GLU A 66 6.78 -3.07 -0.63
N ALA A 67 7.53 -3.34 0.44
CA ALA A 67 8.34 -4.55 0.57
C ALA A 67 7.48 -5.81 0.57
N GLU A 68 6.35 -5.82 1.28
CA GLU A 68 5.43 -6.96 1.29
C GLU A 68 4.79 -7.17 -0.09
N LEU A 69 4.36 -6.11 -0.77
CA LEU A 69 3.84 -6.20 -2.14
C LEU A 69 4.90 -6.72 -3.12
N ARG A 70 6.17 -6.32 -2.95
CA ARG A 70 7.28 -6.86 -3.76
C ARG A 70 7.44 -8.36 -3.56
N LYS A 71 7.33 -8.87 -2.32
CA LYS A 71 7.37 -10.31 -2.06
C LYS A 71 6.24 -11.04 -2.77
N LEU A 72 5.02 -10.48 -2.75
CA LEU A 72 3.87 -11.06 -3.46
C LEU A 72 4.09 -11.17 -4.96
N ILE A 73 4.75 -10.19 -5.58
CA ILE A 73 5.10 -10.24 -7.02
C ILE A 73 6.05 -11.40 -7.33
N VAL A 74 6.97 -11.72 -6.41
CA VAL A 74 7.98 -12.78 -6.63
C VAL A 74 7.38 -14.17 -6.52
N ILE A 75 6.36 -14.36 -5.68
CA ILE A 75 5.79 -15.69 -5.37
C ILE A 75 4.55 -16.04 -6.21
N THR A 76 4.03 -15.12 -7.02
CA THR A 76 2.79 -15.33 -7.79
C THR A 76 3.05 -15.18 -9.29
N CYS A 77 2.53 -16.13 -10.09
CA CYS A 77 2.65 -16.10 -11.55
C CYS A 77 1.36 -15.69 -12.27
N ASP A 78 0.22 -15.59 -11.57
CA ASP A 78 -1.07 -15.25 -12.18
C ASP A 78 -1.09 -13.80 -12.72
N PRO A 79 -1.31 -13.59 -14.03
CA PRO A 79 -1.25 -12.25 -14.62
C PRO A 79 -2.30 -11.27 -14.07
N GLY A 80 -3.52 -11.76 -13.77
CA GLY A 80 -4.60 -10.96 -13.21
C GLY A 80 -4.22 -10.48 -11.81
N TYR A 81 -3.84 -11.41 -10.94
CA TYR A 81 -3.35 -11.13 -9.60
C TYR A 81 -2.19 -10.11 -9.64
N LEU A 82 -1.19 -10.37 -10.48
CA LEU A 82 -0.01 -9.51 -10.64
C LEU A 82 -0.34 -8.10 -11.10
N SER A 83 -1.36 -7.90 -11.95
CA SER A 83 -1.79 -6.58 -12.41
C SER A 83 -2.20 -5.67 -11.23
N ILE A 84 -2.97 -6.23 -10.28
CA ILE A 84 -3.40 -5.51 -9.08
C ILE A 84 -2.24 -5.28 -8.12
N ILE A 85 -1.42 -6.31 -7.84
CA ILE A 85 -0.29 -6.17 -6.90
C ILE A 85 0.73 -5.15 -7.42
N ARG A 86 1.03 -5.15 -8.72
CA ARG A 86 1.93 -4.17 -9.34
C ARG A 86 1.40 -2.74 -9.22
N HIS A 87 0.10 -2.54 -9.46
CA HIS A 87 -0.54 -1.23 -9.26
C HIS A 87 -0.43 -0.78 -7.81
N ALA A 88 -0.82 -1.63 -6.85
CA ALA A 88 -0.71 -1.33 -5.42
C ALA A 88 0.73 -0.95 -5.05
N ARG A 89 1.71 -1.74 -5.49
CA ARG A 89 3.13 -1.50 -5.19
C ARG A 89 3.59 -0.15 -5.74
N TYR A 90 3.27 0.14 -7.00
CA TYR A 90 3.63 1.41 -7.62
C TYR A 90 3.08 2.59 -6.83
N ARG A 91 1.83 2.51 -6.38
CA ARG A 91 1.18 3.56 -5.61
C ARG A 91 1.76 3.70 -4.20
N SER A 92 2.00 2.59 -3.50
CA SER A 92 2.71 2.61 -2.20
C SER A 92 4.11 3.24 -2.31
N ARG A 93 4.84 2.95 -3.38
CA ARG A 93 6.16 3.54 -3.65
C ARG A 93 6.09 5.06 -3.80
N ILE A 94 5.10 5.59 -4.52
CA ILE A 94 4.91 7.05 -4.63
C ILE A 94 4.73 7.69 -3.26
N TYR A 95 3.93 7.08 -2.38
CA TYR A 95 3.71 7.60 -1.03
C TYR A 95 4.95 7.49 -0.15
N ARG A 96 5.72 6.40 -0.27
CA ARG A 96 7.02 6.24 0.38
C ARG A 96 7.97 7.37 -0.03
N ASP A 97 8.12 7.63 -1.33
CA ASP A 97 9.03 8.66 -1.85
C ASP A 97 8.59 10.07 -1.45
N TYR A 98 7.29 10.29 -1.32
CA TYR A 98 6.75 11.53 -0.76
C TYR A 98 7.09 11.68 0.73
N ALA A 99 6.86 10.63 1.53
CA ALA A 99 7.18 10.64 2.96
C ALA A 99 8.69 10.80 3.21
N LEU A 100 9.53 10.16 2.40
CA LEU A 100 10.99 10.29 2.47
C LEU A 100 11.42 11.75 2.30
N ARG A 101 10.92 12.43 1.25
CA ARG A 101 11.22 13.84 1.00
C ARG A 101 10.79 14.74 2.16
N LYS A 102 9.64 14.45 2.79
CA LYS A 102 9.16 15.19 3.96
C LYS A 102 10.02 14.96 5.19
N VAL A 103 10.43 13.73 5.46
CA VAL A 103 11.34 13.41 6.57
C VAL A 103 12.73 14.03 6.38
N GLN A 104 13.23 14.12 5.14
CA GLN A 104 14.52 14.73 4.82
C GLN A 104 14.50 16.26 4.76
N GLY A 105 13.35 16.91 4.99
CA GLY A 105 13.23 18.37 4.91
C GLY A 105 13.36 18.94 3.49
N ALA A 106 13.22 18.11 2.45
CA ALA A 106 13.35 18.51 1.05
C ALA A 106 12.05 19.14 0.47
N LEU A 107 11.00 19.31 1.29
CA LEU A 107 9.68 19.85 0.92
C LEU A 107 8.94 20.45 2.12
#